data_AF-A0A918T9G3-F1
#
_entry.id   AF-A0A918T9G3-F1
#
_cell.length_a   1.000
_cell.length_b   1.000
_cell.length_c   1.000
_cell.angle_alpha   90.00
_cell.angle_beta   90.00
_cell.angle_gamma   90.00
#
_symmetry.space_group_name_H-M   'P 1'
#
loop_
_entity.id
_entity.type
_entity.pdbx_description
1 polymer ?
#
loop_
_entity_poly.entity_id
_entity_poly.type
_entity_poly.pdbx_seq_one_letter_code
_entity_poly.pdbx_strand_id
1 'polypeptide(L)'
;MKIRRVDPRDTVWEQDHARYRVYFWDVPRLTAHEFEVAEESDADAVLAWTREHAAQHGWNYTVYIVIQDNDGPGLIRLAGVLGDPFTSGV
;
A
#
# COMPACT_ATOMS: atom_id res chain seq x y z
N MET A 1 11.90 -11.82 10.76
CA MET A 1 12.18 -11.96 9.31
C MET A 1 12.93 -13.27 9.07
N LYS A 2 12.50 -14.10 8.11
CA LYS A 2 13.22 -15.32 7.68
C LYS A 2 13.64 -15.14 6.23
N ILE A 3 14.91 -15.39 5.90
CA ILE A 3 15.49 -15.14 4.57
C ILE A 3 16.01 -16.47 4.00
N ARG A 4 15.75 -16.73 2.72
CA ARG A 4 16.28 -17.89 1.98
C ARG A 4 16.71 -17.48 0.58
N ARG A 5 17.64 -18.25 -0.01
CA ARG A 5 17.98 -18.13 -1.43
C ARG A 5 16.84 -18.68 -2.30
N VAL A 6 16.62 -18.06 -3.46
CA VAL A 6 15.62 -18.44 -4.46
C VAL A 6 16.31 -18.47 -5.83
N ASP A 7 15.94 -19.42 -6.70
CA ASP A 7 16.29 -19.38 -8.11
C ASP A 7 15.21 -18.58 -8.85
N PRO A 8 15.53 -17.49 -9.59
CA PRO A 8 14.52 -16.76 -10.34
C PRO A 8 13.74 -17.63 -11.35
N ARG A 9 14.31 -18.77 -11.76
CA ARG A 9 13.63 -19.74 -12.64
C ARG A 9 12.46 -20.47 -11.97
N ASP A 10 12.36 -20.41 -10.64
CA ASP A 10 11.25 -20.99 -9.88
C ASP A 10 9.98 -20.11 -9.96
N THR A 11 10.10 -18.88 -10.47
CA THR A 11 8.99 -17.94 -10.65
C THR A 11 8.48 -18.00 -12.09
N VAL A 12 7.20 -18.30 -12.26
CA VAL A 12 6.61 -18.53 -13.59
C VAL A 12 5.94 -17.30 -14.21
N TRP A 13 5.80 -16.21 -13.45
CA TRP A 13 5.20 -14.97 -13.91
C TRP A 13 5.75 -13.77 -13.12
N GLU A 14 5.78 -12.61 -13.78
CA GLU A 14 6.12 -11.31 -13.21
C GLU A 14 5.12 -10.29 -13.74
N GLN A 15 4.85 -9.25 -12.95
CA GLN A 15 4.02 -8.13 -13.34
C GLN A 15 4.78 -6.84 -12.99
N ASP A 16 5.15 -6.08 -14.02
CA ASP A 16 6.00 -4.89 -13.88
C ASP A 16 5.27 -3.73 -13.18
N HIS A 17 3.95 -3.65 -13.32
CA HIS A 17 3.14 -2.57 -12.79
C HIS A 17 1.92 -3.10 -12.04
N ALA A 18 1.67 -2.52 -10.87
CA ALA A 18 0.49 -2.81 -10.08
C ALA A 18 -0.42 -1.58 -10.03
N ARG A 19 -1.72 -1.82 -9.79
CA ARG A 19 -2.62 -0.79 -9.28
C ARG A 19 -2.40 -0.66 -7.79
N TYR A 20 -2.29 0.57 -7.29
CA TYR A 20 -2.13 0.80 -5.86
C TYR A 20 -3.35 1.49 -5.28
N ARG A 21 -3.65 1.17 -4.02
CA ARG A 21 -4.62 1.88 -3.21
C ARG A 21 -3.88 2.54 -2.05
N VAL A 22 -4.00 3.85 -1.93
CA VAL A 22 -3.35 4.63 -0.87
C VAL A 22 -4.43 5.29 -0.04
N TYR A 23 -4.36 5.06 1.26
CA TYR A 23 -5.22 5.69 2.25
C TYR A 23 -4.36 6.59 3.12
N PHE A 24 -4.79 7.83 3.28
CA PHE A 24 -4.25 8.74 4.29
C PHE A 24 -5.26 8.93 5.40
N TRP A 25 -4.77 8.90 6.64
CA TRP A 25 -5.59 8.91 7.84
C TRP A 25 -5.33 10.21 8.62
N ASP A 26 -6.31 11.11 8.60
CA ASP A 26 -6.36 12.26 9.50
C ASP A 26 -7.00 11.80 10.81
N VAL A 27 -6.17 11.19 11.67
CA VAL A 27 -6.62 10.64 12.96
C VAL A 27 -7.27 11.72 13.85
N PRO A 28 -6.71 12.94 13.99
CA PRO A 28 -7.37 13.99 14.78
C PRO A 28 -8.78 14.36 14.29
N ARG A 29 -9.03 14.28 12.98
CA ARG A 29 -10.34 14.61 12.39
C ARG A 29 -11.24 13.41 12.15
N LEU A 30 -10.77 12.20 12.39
CA LEU A 30 -11.46 10.94 12.08
C LEU A 30 -11.90 10.86 10.61
N THR A 31 -11.04 11.32 9.70
CA THR A 31 -11.31 11.30 8.25
C THR A 31 -10.22 10.56 7.49
N ALA A 32 -10.60 9.98 6.35
CA ALA A 32 -9.70 9.32 5.43
C ALA A 32 -9.69 10.02 4.06
N HIS A 33 -8.54 10.00 3.40
CA HIS A 33 -8.40 10.42 2.00
C HIS A 33 -7.91 9.23 1.17
N GLU A 34 -8.69 8.85 0.17
CA GLU A 34 -8.52 7.60 -0.55
C GLU A 34 -8.14 7.86 -2.00
N PHE A 35 -7.04 7.25 -2.45
CA PHE A 35 -6.50 7.43 -3.78
C PHE A 35 -6.23 6.08 -4.43
N GLU A 36 -6.59 5.97 -5.70
CA GLU A 36 -6.08 4.92 -6.56
C GLU A 36 -4.96 5.48 -7.43
N VAL A 37 -3.83 4.78 -7.45
CA VAL A 37 -2.73 5.08 -8.37
C VAL A 37 -2.84 4.11 -9.54
N ALA A 38 -2.97 4.68 -10.74
CA ALA A 38 -3.14 3.94 -11.98
C ALA A 38 -1.92 3.06 -12.30
N GLU A 39 -2.15 2.15 -13.24
CA GLU A 39 -1.12 1.30 -13.84
C GLU A 39 0.00 2.18 -14.44
N GLU A 40 1.22 1.63 -14.53
CA GLU A 40 2.49 2.28 -14.94
C GLU A 40 3.31 2.96 -13.83
N SER A 41 2.84 3.00 -12.58
CA SER A 41 3.64 3.54 -11.46
C SER A 41 4.56 2.49 -10.84
N ASP A 42 5.84 2.85 -10.65
CA ASP A 42 6.81 2.07 -9.88
C ASP A 42 6.44 2.10 -8.37
N ALA A 43 6.60 0.96 -7.69
CA ALA A 43 6.41 0.85 -6.24
C ALA A 43 7.21 1.90 -5.47
N ASP A 44 8.46 2.17 -5.87
CA ASP A 44 9.32 3.15 -5.20
C ASP A 44 8.77 4.57 -5.37
N ALA A 45 8.26 4.91 -6.56
CA ALA A 45 7.63 6.20 -6.82
C ALA A 45 6.35 6.39 -5.99
N VAL A 46 5.51 5.37 -5.90
CA VAL A 46 4.29 5.41 -5.07
C VAL A 46 4.63 5.56 -3.59
N LEU A 47 5.64 4.84 -3.10
CA LEU A 47 6.06 4.92 -1.71
C LEU A 47 6.69 6.28 -1.37
N ALA A 48 7.50 6.84 -2.27
CA ALA A 48 8.07 8.17 -2.11
C ALA A 48 6.99 9.24 -2.03
N TRP A 49 6.10 9.28 -3.03
CA TRP A 49 4.97 10.20 -3.05
C TRP A 49 4.09 10.09 -1.80
N THR A 50 3.75 8.86 -1.39
CA THR A 50 2.91 8.64 -0.20
C THR A 50 3.56 9.21 1.06
N ARG A 51 4.86 8.96 1.26
CA ARG A 51 5.59 9.47 2.44
C ARG A 51 5.64 10.98 2.46
N GLU A 52 5.94 11.60 1.33
CA GLU A 52 6.00 13.06 1.21
C GLU A 52 4.65 13.71 1.46
N HIS A 53 3.59 13.17 0.85
CA HIS A 53 2.23 13.68 1.02
C HIS A 53 1.75 13.54 2.47
N ALA A 54 1.93 12.35 3.08
CA ALA A 54 1.59 12.14 4.48
C ALA A 54 2.33 13.11 5.42
N ALA A 55 3.62 13.33 5.18
CA ALA A 55 4.43 14.24 5.99
C ALA A 55 3.99 15.71 5.87
N GLN A 56 3.61 16.16 4.66
CA GLN A 56 3.10 17.52 4.43
C GLN A 56 1.80 17.81 5.21
N HIS A 57 0.98 16.79 5.43
CA HIS A 57 -0.31 16.91 6.10
C HIS A 57 -0.32 16.45 7.56
N GLY A 58 0.76 15.83 8.05
CA GLY A 58 0.82 15.23 9.38
C GLY A 58 -0.12 14.02 9.52
N TRP A 59 -0.36 13.29 8.43
CA TRP A 59 -1.26 12.13 8.40
C TRP A 59 -0.50 10.81 8.53
N ASN A 60 -1.19 9.78 9.01
CA ASN A 60 -0.74 8.40 8.82
C ASN A 60 -1.16 7.91 7.43
N TYR A 61 -0.60 6.79 6.97
CA TYR A 61 -1.00 6.21 5.69
C TYR A 61 -0.99 4.69 5.71
N THR A 62 -1.67 4.09 4.73
CA THR A 62 -1.54 2.67 4.35
C THR A 62 -1.51 2.56 2.82
N VAL A 63 -0.56 1.79 2.28
CA VAL A 63 -0.44 1.50 0.85
C VAL A 63 -0.75 0.02 0.62
N TYR A 64 -1.57 -0.25 -0.38
CA TYR A 64 -1.90 -1.59 -0.84
C TYR A 64 -1.60 -1.74 -2.33
N ILE A 65 -1.25 -2.95 -2.74
CA ILE A 65 -1.36 -3.43 -4.11
C ILE A 65 -2.76 -4.01 -4.28
N VAL A 66 -3.46 -3.61 -5.34
CA VAL A 66 -4.72 -4.22 -5.74
C VAL A 66 -4.41 -5.46 -6.57
N ILE A 67 -4.95 -6.60 -6.16
CA ILE A 67 -4.91 -7.85 -6.93
C ILE A 67 -6.32 -8.19 -7.41
N GLN A 68 -6.41 -8.90 -8.52
CA GLN A 68 -7.65 -9.53 -8.96
C GLN A 68 -7.51 -11.04 -8.73
N ASP A 69 -8.46 -11.63 -8.02
CA ASP A 69 -8.59 -13.09 -7.92
C ASP A 69 -9.99 -13.54 -8.36
N ASN A 70 -10.28 -14.83 -8.22
CA ASN A 70 -11.57 -15.40 -8.64
C ASN A 70 -12.75 -14.92 -7.78
N ASP A 71 -12.49 -14.43 -6.57
CA ASP A 71 -13.49 -13.94 -5.62
C ASP A 71 -13.68 -12.41 -5.72
N GLY A 72 -12.78 -11.71 -6.42
CA GLY A 72 -12.90 -10.31 -6.78
C GLY A 72 -11.62 -9.50 -6.54
N PRO A 73 -11.72 -8.16 -6.40
CA PRO A 73 -10.58 -7.33 -6.07
C PRO A 73 -10.12 -7.56 -4.62
N GLY A 74 -8.87 -7.96 -4.46
CA GLY A 74 -8.18 -8.10 -3.18
C GLY A 74 -7.12 -7.01 -2.96
N LEU A 75 -6.63 -6.90 -1.72
CA LEU A 75 -5.59 -5.94 -1.34
C LEU A 75 -4.44 -6.65 -0.61
N ILE A 76 -3.22 -6.45 -1.10
CA ILE A 76 -1.99 -6.85 -0.39
C ILE A 76 -1.37 -5.60 0.21
N ARG A 77 -1.24 -5.55 1.54
CA ARG A 77 -0.63 -4.39 2.22
C ARG A 77 0.86 -4.33 1.91
N LEU A 78 1.30 -3.20 1.38
CA LEU A 78 2.69 -2.91 1.03
C LEU A 78 3.40 -2.13 2.16
N ALA A 79 2.76 -1.09 2.70
CA ALA A 79 3.37 -0.21 3.68
C ALA A 79 2.34 0.52 4.57
N GLY A 80 2.82 1.17 5.62
CA GLY A 80 2.02 2.02 6.51
C GLY A 80 1.40 1.27 7.69
N VAL A 81 0.44 1.93 8.35
CA VAL A 81 -0.18 1.45 9.59
C VAL A 81 -0.92 0.12 9.40
N LEU A 82 -0.91 -0.70 10.46
CA LEU A 82 -1.59 -1.99 10.53
C LEU A 82 -2.82 -1.85 11.42
N GLY A 83 -3.94 -2.43 11.00
CA GLY A 83 -5.19 -2.42 11.77
C GLY A 83 -6.01 -1.16 11.57
N ASP A 84 -6.91 -0.88 12.51
CA ASP A 84 -7.76 0.31 12.47
C ASP A 84 -6.94 1.55 12.88
N PRO A 85 -6.76 2.53 11.98
CA PRO A 85 -5.97 3.73 12.22
C PRO A 85 -6.63 4.71 13.21
N PHE A 86 -7.92 4.56 13.51
CA PHE A 86 -8.68 5.41 14.41
C PHE A 86 -8.82 4.83 15.81
N THR A 87 -8.57 3.53 15.98
CA THR A 87 -8.46 2.95 17.33
C THR A 87 -7.12 3.37 17.93
N SER A 88 -7.17 4.32 18.87
CA SER A 88 -6.07 4.51 19.81
C SER A 88 -5.91 3.19 20.56
N GLY A 89 -4.72 2.58 20.54
CA GLY A 89 -4.47 1.34 21.28
C GLY A 89 -4.96 1.48 22.72
N VAL A 90 -5.86 0.58 23.11
CA VAL A 90 -6.32 0.44 24.50
C VAL A 90 -5.20 -0.15 25.36
#